data_AF-A0A1Q6WDK4-F1
#
_entry.id   AF-A0A1Q6WDK4-F1
#
_cell.length_a   1.000
_cell.length_b   1.000
_cell.length_c   1.000
_cell.angle_alpha   90.00
_cell.angle_beta   90.00
_cell.angle_gamma   90.00
#
_symmetry.space_group_name_H-M   'P 1'
#
loop_
_entity.id
_entity.type
_entity.pdbx_description
1 polymer ?
#
loop_
_entity_poly.entity_id
_entity_poly.type
_entity_poly.pdbx_seq_one_letter_code
_entity_poly.pdbx_strand_id
1 'polypeptide(L)'
;MRFDYVGPLGLGAGAAAVVADSAVWADPEKNFRSLVPAVRMLWAGLGIVRPPAADAAVFGARGAGGAGAAGAAAVADSGATLWRFVQGADTLDYRAAVGRSRVLEAEWRQGGKVQARSRTLFDVHEMPASARIDFPEARARFELTVVAVDSAATFDPAIWRGRR
;
A
#
# COMPACT_ATOMS: atom_id res chain seq x y z
N MET A 1 10.19 -3.27 -8.26
CA MET A 1 10.02 -1.81 -8.11
C MET A 1 11.18 -1.26 -7.32
N ARG A 2 11.74 -0.13 -7.73
CA ARG A 2 12.67 0.65 -6.89
C ARG A 2 11.92 1.85 -6.30
N PHE A 3 12.25 2.18 -5.07
CA PHE A 3 11.73 3.34 -4.34
C PHE A 3 12.93 4.08 -3.74
N ASP A 4 13.07 5.33 -4.13
CA ASP A 4 14.06 6.26 -3.60
C ASP A 4 13.33 7.25 -2.68
N TYR A 5 13.91 7.56 -1.52
CA TYR A 5 13.28 8.44 -0.54
C TYR A 5 14.24 9.45 0.05
N VAL A 6 13.65 10.53 0.56
CA VAL A 6 14.31 11.57 1.34
C VAL A 6 13.48 11.80 2.59
N GLY A 7 14.13 11.83 3.75
CA GLY A 7 13.51 12.11 5.03
C GLY A 7 13.11 13.58 5.18
N PRO A 8 12.34 13.91 6.22
CA PRO A 8 11.94 15.29 6.50
C PRO A 8 13.15 16.22 6.57
N LEU A 9 13.01 17.44 6.00
CA LEU A 9 14.06 18.47 5.98
C LEU A 9 15.36 18.06 5.26
N GLY A 10 15.33 17.03 4.40
CA GLY A 10 16.51 16.53 3.71
C GLY A 10 17.43 15.67 4.60
N LEU A 11 16.99 15.35 5.82
CA LEU A 11 17.77 14.53 6.75
C LEU A 11 17.51 13.05 6.48
N GLY A 12 18.50 12.41 5.85
CA GLY A 12 18.47 11.00 5.47
C GLY A 12 17.89 10.81 4.07
N ALA A 13 18.57 9.99 3.27
CA ALA A 13 18.09 9.53 1.99
C ALA A 13 18.43 8.05 1.84
N GLY A 14 17.73 7.36 0.96
CA GLY A 14 18.02 5.97 0.69
C GLY A 14 17.22 5.42 -0.46
N ALA A 15 17.52 4.16 -0.77
CA ALA A 15 16.90 3.44 -1.87
C ALA A 15 16.58 2.00 -1.44
N ALA A 16 15.45 1.51 -1.93
CA ALA A 16 14.97 0.16 -1.72
C ALA A 16 14.45 -0.43 -3.02
N ALA A 17 14.62 -1.72 -3.19
CA ALA A 17 13.86 -2.51 -4.14
C ALA A 17 12.84 -3.36 -3.41
N VAL A 18 11.66 -3.47 -4.00
CA VAL A 18 10.65 -4.46 -3.62
C VAL A 18 10.40 -5.36 -4.81
N VAL A 19 10.56 -6.66 -4.58
CA VAL A 19 10.35 -7.73 -5.54
C VAL A 19 9.33 -8.69 -4.94
N ALA A 20 8.17 -8.79 -5.60
CA ALA A 20 7.03 -9.54 -5.07
C ALA A 20 6.73 -9.15 -3.60
N ASP A 21 6.93 -10.07 -2.67
CA ASP A 21 6.62 -9.90 -1.25
C ASP A 21 7.89 -9.72 -0.40
N SER A 22 9.03 -9.49 -1.04
CA SER A 22 10.34 -9.30 -0.42
C SER A 22 10.90 -7.91 -0.71
N ALA A 23 11.59 -7.34 0.28
CA ALA A 23 12.34 -6.10 0.13
C ALA A 23 13.85 -6.39 0.09
N VAL A 24 14.55 -5.76 -0.85
CA VAL A 24 16.01 -5.73 -0.96
C VAL A 24 16.44 -4.28 -0.79
N TRP A 25 17.08 -3.96 0.34
CA TRP A 25 17.49 -2.59 0.66
C TRP A 25 18.87 -2.29 0.10
N ALA A 26 19.07 -1.10 -0.47
CA ALA A 26 20.36 -0.69 -1.01
C ALA A 26 21.19 0.09 0.03
N ASP A 27 20.59 1.03 0.78
CA ASP A 27 21.20 1.73 1.94
C ASP A 27 20.23 2.81 2.49
N PRO A 28 20.20 3.13 3.81
CA PRO A 28 20.59 2.33 4.96
C PRO A 28 19.49 1.38 5.43
N GLU A 29 19.83 0.09 5.43
CA GLU A 29 18.95 -1.03 5.81
C GLU A 29 18.33 -0.85 7.21
N LYS A 30 19.08 -0.25 8.15
CA LYS A 30 18.69 -0.10 9.56
C LYS A 30 17.47 0.81 9.77
N ASN A 31 17.24 1.78 8.88
CA ASN A 31 16.15 2.74 9.05
C ASN A 31 14.79 2.15 8.70
N PHE A 32 14.75 1.01 7.99
CA PHE A 32 13.53 0.48 7.40
C PHE A 32 13.29 -1.02 7.59
N ARG A 33 14.14 -1.73 8.35
CA ARG A 33 13.88 -3.14 8.74
C ARG A 33 12.51 -3.36 9.38
N SER A 34 11.98 -2.37 10.09
CA SER A 34 10.63 -2.41 10.68
C SER A 34 9.49 -2.35 9.65
N LEU A 35 9.75 -1.89 8.42
CA LEU A 35 8.76 -1.89 7.32
C LEU A 35 8.67 -3.23 6.58
N VAL A 36 9.65 -4.13 6.75
CA VAL A 36 9.72 -5.41 6.00
C VAL A 36 8.49 -6.31 6.21
N PRO A 37 7.90 -6.45 7.41
CA PRO A 37 6.65 -7.22 7.58
C PRO A 37 5.46 -6.64 6.80
N ALA A 38 5.56 -5.38 6.37
CA ALA A 38 4.49 -4.62 5.74
C ALA A 38 4.70 -4.39 4.25
N VAL A 39 5.57 -5.15 3.57
CA VAL A 39 5.81 -5.01 2.13
C VAL A 39 4.51 -5.07 1.31
N ARG A 40 3.55 -5.92 1.73
CA ARG A 40 2.19 -5.96 1.14
C ARG A 40 1.46 -4.61 1.23
N MET A 41 1.63 -3.89 2.33
CA MET A 41 1.05 -2.56 2.54
C MET A 41 1.81 -1.46 1.82
N LEU A 42 3.10 -1.65 1.55
CA LEU A 42 3.87 -0.72 0.73
C LEU A 42 3.33 -0.68 -0.70
N TRP A 43 2.98 -1.83 -1.29
CA TRP A 43 2.30 -1.88 -2.58
C TRP A 43 0.96 -1.15 -2.54
N ALA A 44 0.16 -1.38 -1.50
CA ALA A 44 -1.11 -0.67 -1.30
C ALA A 44 -0.90 0.85 -1.16
N GLY A 45 0.16 1.26 -0.44
CA GLY A 45 0.61 2.65 -0.29
C GLY A 45 1.04 3.31 -1.60
N LEU A 46 1.31 2.53 -2.64
CA LEU A 46 1.62 3.02 -3.98
C LEU A 46 0.45 2.84 -4.94
N GLY A 47 -0.74 2.54 -4.41
CA GLY A 47 -1.95 2.38 -5.21
C GLY A 47 -2.06 1.05 -5.94
N ILE A 48 -1.18 0.09 -5.63
CA ILE A 48 -1.08 -1.20 -6.34
C ILE A 48 -1.79 -2.28 -5.52
N VAL A 49 -2.86 -2.84 -6.08
CA VAL A 49 -3.47 -4.08 -5.60
C VAL A 49 -2.68 -5.25 -6.17
N ARG A 50 -1.96 -5.97 -5.30
CA ARG A 50 -1.18 -7.12 -5.72
C ARG A 50 -2.08 -8.34 -5.87
N PRO A 51 -1.88 -9.20 -6.89
CA PRO A 51 -2.57 -10.48 -6.95
C PRO A 51 -2.24 -11.27 -5.67
N PRO A 52 -3.22 -11.95 -5.07
CA PRO A 52 -2.97 -12.76 -3.89
C PRO A 52 -2.15 -14.00 -4.25
N ALA A 53 -1.70 -14.72 -3.22
CA ALA A 53 -1.07 -16.02 -3.41
C ALA A 53 -2.04 -16.99 -4.12
N ALA A 54 -1.49 -17.95 -4.87
CA ALA A 54 -2.27 -18.86 -5.71
C ALA A 54 -3.28 -19.72 -4.94
N ASP A 55 -3.03 -19.94 -3.65
CA ASP A 55 -3.86 -20.70 -2.71
C ASP A 55 -4.87 -19.84 -1.93
N ALA A 56 -4.88 -18.52 -2.14
CA ALA A 56 -5.76 -17.62 -1.42
C ALA A 56 -7.19 -17.65 -1.98
N ALA A 57 -8.18 -17.66 -1.09
CA ALA A 57 -9.57 -17.43 -1.47
C ALA A 57 -9.79 -15.94 -1.76
N VAL A 58 -10.48 -15.64 -2.86
CA VAL A 58 -10.75 -14.27 -3.33
C VAL A 58 -12.23 -13.99 -3.30
N PHE A 59 -12.60 -12.90 -2.64
CA PHE A 59 -13.97 -12.37 -2.60
C PHE A 59 -13.98 -10.96 -3.18
N GLY A 60 -14.97 -10.66 -4.00
CA GLY A 60 -15.14 -9.34 -4.60
C GLY A 60 -16.57 -8.85 -4.42
N ALA A 61 -16.72 -7.55 -4.15
CA ALA A 61 -18.00 -6.88 -4.14
C ALA A 61 -17.87 -5.51 -4.81
N ARG A 62 -18.91 -5.11 -5.55
CA ARG A 62 -19.02 -3.75 -6.08
C ARG A 62 -20.24 -3.10 -5.44
N GLY A 63 -20.03 -2.00 -4.72
CA GLY A 63 -21.11 -1.25 -4.12
C GLY A 63 -21.98 -0.62 -5.20
N ALA A 64 -23.28 -0.91 -5.19
CA ALA A 64 -24.27 -0.17 -5.96
C ALA A 64 -24.67 1.09 -5.19
N GLY A 65 -24.66 2.26 -5.84
CA GLY A 65 -25.34 3.46 -5.33
C GLY A 65 -26.80 3.12 -4.99
N GLY A 66 -27.19 3.40 -3.75
CA GLY A 66 -28.20 2.60 -3.05
C GLY A 66 -29.68 2.86 -3.37
N ALA A 67 -30.51 1.98 -2.80
CA ALA A 67 -31.87 2.28 -2.30
C ALA A 67 -32.27 1.20 -1.28
N GLY A 68 -32.22 1.50 0.02
CA GLY A 68 -32.80 0.64 1.05
C GLY A 68 -32.16 0.78 2.44
N ALA A 69 -33.01 1.11 3.42
CA ALA A 69 -32.82 1.15 4.88
C ALA A 69 -32.19 2.42 5.49
N ALA A 70 -33.03 3.11 6.26
CA ALA A 70 -32.78 4.30 7.04
C ALA A 70 -31.88 4.05 8.26
N GLY A 71 -31.10 5.07 8.64
CA GLY A 71 -30.65 5.26 10.02
C GLY A 71 -29.22 4.81 10.37
N ALA A 72 -28.22 5.51 9.83
CA ALA A 72 -26.97 5.91 10.50
C ALA A 72 -26.05 6.51 9.44
N ALA A 73 -25.49 7.69 9.72
CA ALA A 73 -24.55 8.49 8.91
C ALA A 73 -23.74 7.68 7.86
N ALA A 74 -24.36 7.45 6.69
CA ALA A 74 -23.70 6.84 5.56
C ALA A 74 -22.95 7.94 4.83
N VAL A 75 -21.62 7.95 4.98
CA VAL A 75 -20.73 8.61 4.02
C VAL A 75 -20.96 7.90 2.69
N ALA A 76 -21.86 8.45 1.88
CA ALA A 76 -22.22 7.91 0.59
C ALA A 76 -20.99 7.92 -0.32
N ASP A 77 -20.43 6.73 -0.55
CA ASP A 77 -19.48 6.51 -1.64
C ASP A 77 -20.03 5.40 -2.53
N SER A 78 -20.85 5.83 -3.49
CA SER A 78 -21.76 5.03 -4.31
C SER A 78 -21.08 4.24 -5.45
N GLY A 79 -19.83 3.81 -5.26
CA GLY A 79 -19.07 3.12 -6.30
C GLY A 79 -17.86 2.32 -5.80
N ALA A 80 -17.76 2.06 -4.49
CA ALA A 80 -16.60 1.39 -3.93
C ALA A 80 -16.49 -0.07 -4.43
N THR A 81 -15.31 -0.45 -4.93
CA THR A 81 -14.97 -1.85 -5.20
C THR A 81 -14.20 -2.40 -4.00
N LEU A 82 -14.65 -3.53 -3.48
CA LEU A 82 -14.04 -4.24 -2.37
C LEU A 82 -13.45 -5.56 -2.89
N TRP A 83 -12.20 -5.82 -2.52
CA TRP A 83 -11.57 -7.13 -2.66
C TRP A 83 -11.14 -7.62 -1.30
N ARG A 84 -11.37 -8.91 -1.02
CA ARG A 84 -10.87 -9.59 0.17
C ARG A 84 -10.10 -10.82 -0.25
N PHE A 85 -8.86 -10.92 0.21
CA PHE A 85 -8.01 -12.09 0.01
C PHE A 85 -7.83 -12.79 1.35
N VAL A 86 -8.07 -14.10 1.39
CA VAL A 86 -7.96 -14.92 2.60
C VAL A 86 -6.92 -16.01 2.37
N GLN A 87 -5.89 -16.05 3.21
CA GLN A 87 -4.84 -17.06 3.19
C GLN A 87 -4.65 -17.62 4.60
N GLY A 88 -5.18 -18.83 4.87
CA GLY A 88 -5.23 -19.37 6.21
C GLY A 88 -5.99 -18.46 7.17
N ALA A 89 -5.32 -17.97 8.22
CA ALA A 89 -5.89 -17.05 9.20
C ALA A 89 -5.68 -15.55 8.84
N ASP A 90 -5.00 -15.28 7.73
CA ASP A 90 -4.66 -13.92 7.31
C ASP A 90 -5.70 -13.41 6.32
N THR A 91 -6.09 -12.15 6.48
CA THR A 91 -7.00 -11.47 5.57
C THR A 91 -6.39 -10.17 5.08
N LEU A 92 -6.52 -9.89 3.79
CA LEU A 92 -6.10 -8.64 3.18
C LEU A 92 -7.29 -8.06 2.41
N ASP A 93 -7.84 -6.97 2.95
CA ASP A 93 -8.98 -6.27 2.39
C ASP A 93 -8.49 -5.03 1.63
N TYR A 94 -9.03 -4.80 0.44
CA TYR A 94 -8.82 -3.60 -0.37
C TYR A 94 -10.17 -2.94 -0.66
N ARG A 95 -10.23 -1.62 -0.49
CA ARG A 95 -11.39 -0.80 -0.86
C ARG A 95 -10.92 0.32 -1.79
N ALA A 96 -11.38 0.29 -3.04
CA ALA A 96 -11.16 1.38 -3.98
C ALA A 96 -12.45 2.19 -4.12
N ALA A 97 -12.41 3.46 -3.71
CA ALA A 97 -13.48 4.41 -3.96
C ALA A 97 -13.35 5.00 -5.36
N VAL A 98 -14.44 4.95 -6.14
CA VAL A 98 -14.50 5.55 -7.48
C VAL A 98 -15.36 6.81 -7.39
N GLY A 99 -14.74 7.99 -7.52
CA GLY A 99 -15.42 9.28 -7.35
C GLY A 99 -14.46 10.48 -7.28
N ARG A 100 -14.91 11.60 -6.70
CA ARG A 100 -14.11 12.85 -6.55
C ARG A 100 -12.85 12.66 -5.70
N SER A 101 -12.87 11.71 -4.78
CA SER A 101 -11.70 11.29 -4.02
C SER A 101 -11.32 9.90 -4.51
N ARG A 102 -10.31 9.82 -5.38
CA ARG A 102 -9.72 8.55 -5.80
C ARG A 102 -8.86 8.05 -4.67
N VAL A 103 -9.34 7.04 -3.94
CA VAL A 103 -8.67 6.50 -2.76
C VAL A 103 -8.61 4.99 -2.87
N LEU A 104 -7.42 4.43 -2.59
CA LEU A 104 -7.26 3.01 -2.30
C LEU A 104 -6.97 2.86 -0.81
N GLU A 105 -7.81 2.11 -0.12
CA GLU A 105 -7.58 1.69 1.26
C GLU A 105 -7.26 0.21 1.29
N ALA A 106 -6.37 -0.20 2.20
CA ALA A 106 -6.09 -1.59 2.47
C ALA A 106 -6.01 -1.87 3.97
N GLU A 107 -6.49 -3.02 4.41
CA GLU A 107 -6.34 -3.50 5.79
C GLU A 107 -5.80 -4.93 5.76
N TRP A 108 -4.66 -5.14 6.41
CA TRP A 108 -4.11 -6.47 6.61
C TRP A 108 -4.34 -6.93 8.05
N ARG A 109 -4.89 -8.13 8.18
CA ARG A 109 -5.04 -8.83 9.44
C ARG A 109 -4.31 -10.16 9.41
N GLN A 110 -3.75 -10.50 10.57
CA GLN A 110 -3.14 -11.80 10.83
C GLN A 110 -3.79 -12.38 12.09
N GLY A 111 -4.40 -13.56 11.97
CA GLY A 111 -5.16 -14.17 13.07
C GLY A 111 -6.27 -13.24 13.61
N GLY A 112 -6.92 -12.48 12.72
CA GLY A 112 -7.98 -11.52 13.07
C GLY A 112 -7.50 -10.17 13.62
N LYS A 113 -6.22 -10.02 14.01
CA LYS A 113 -5.65 -8.76 14.51
C LYS A 113 -5.19 -7.88 13.36
N VAL A 114 -5.45 -6.56 13.45
CA VAL A 114 -5.03 -5.60 12.44
C VAL A 114 -3.53 -5.34 12.56
N GLN A 115 -2.77 -5.84 11.60
CA GLN A 115 -1.33 -5.61 11.56
C GLN A 115 -1.01 -4.26 10.93
N ALA A 116 -1.77 -3.87 9.90
CA ALA A 116 -1.54 -2.62 9.19
C ALA A 116 -2.78 -2.11 8.43
N ARG A 117 -2.84 -0.79 8.25
CA ARG A 117 -3.82 -0.10 7.42
C ARG A 117 -3.11 0.85 6.48
N SER A 118 -3.44 0.82 5.20
CA SER A 118 -2.92 1.73 4.20
C SER A 118 -4.04 2.58 3.63
N ARG A 119 -3.74 3.84 3.34
CA ARG A 119 -4.61 4.77 2.60
C ARG A 119 -3.78 5.56 1.61
N THR A 120 -4.11 5.41 0.34
CA THR A 120 -3.44 6.06 -0.79
C THR A 120 -4.40 6.99 -1.49
N LEU A 121 -3.96 8.23 -1.70
CA LEU A 121 -4.67 9.23 -2.49
C LEU A 121 -4.05 9.26 -3.88
N PHE A 122 -4.89 9.25 -4.91
CA PHE A 122 -4.44 9.44 -6.29
C PHE A 122 -4.65 10.88 -6.75
N ASP A 123 -3.81 11.31 -7.69
CA ASP A 123 -3.96 12.57 -8.40
C ASP A 123 -4.96 12.49 -9.57
N VAL A 124 -5.02 13.57 -10.34
CA VAL A 124 -5.88 13.69 -11.52
C VAL A 124 -5.50 12.74 -12.66
N HIS A 125 -4.26 12.23 -12.67
CA HIS A 125 -3.73 11.28 -13.65
C HIS A 125 -3.82 9.82 -13.18
N GLU A 126 -4.49 9.56 -12.04
CA GLU A 126 -4.59 8.22 -11.43
C GLU A 126 -3.23 7.68 -10.94
N MET A 127 -2.29 8.58 -10.68
CA MET A 127 -1.01 8.26 -10.05
C MET A 127 -1.09 8.48 -8.54
N PRO A 128 -0.42 7.66 -7.72
CA PRO A 128 -0.39 7.88 -6.27
C PRO A 128 0.26 9.23 -5.98
N ALA A 129 -0.39 10.06 -5.17
CA ALA A 129 0.08 11.39 -4.79
C ALA A 129 0.61 11.40 -3.34
N SER A 130 -0.08 10.72 -2.44
CA SER A 130 0.36 10.53 -1.07
C SER A 130 -0.21 9.25 -0.48
N ALA A 131 0.48 8.70 0.52
CA ALA A 131 -0.03 7.58 1.26
C ALA A 131 0.38 7.60 2.72
N ARG A 132 -0.44 6.93 3.52
CA ARG A 132 -0.22 6.71 4.94
C ARG A 132 -0.43 5.24 5.24
N ILE A 133 0.50 4.66 5.98
CA ILE A 133 0.43 3.31 6.52
C ILE A 133 0.52 3.39 8.04
N ASP A 134 -0.52 2.94 8.72
CA ASP A 134 -0.55 2.81 10.18
C ASP A 134 -0.27 1.37 10.60
N PHE A 135 0.52 1.20 11.66
CA PHE A 135 0.86 -0.07 12.30
C PHE A 135 0.34 -0.07 13.74
N PRO A 136 -0.92 -0.44 14.00
CA PRO A 136 -1.53 -0.30 15.33
C PRO A 136 -0.77 -1.06 16.42
N GLU A 137 -0.39 -2.31 16.16
CA GLU A 137 0.32 -3.16 17.13
C GLU A 137 1.71 -2.61 17.49
N ALA A 138 2.43 -2.03 16.51
CA ALA A 138 3.74 -1.41 16.72
C ALA A 138 3.66 0.06 17.17
N ARG A 139 2.44 0.65 17.20
CA ARG A 139 2.20 2.09 17.40
C ARG A 139 3.05 2.98 16.50
N ALA A 140 3.25 2.54 15.26
CA ALA A 140 4.08 3.22 14.28
C ALA A 140 3.23 3.73 13.11
N ARG A 141 3.75 4.75 12.43
CA ARG A 141 3.17 5.27 11.19
C ARG A 141 4.26 5.55 10.18
N PHE A 142 3.96 5.26 8.93
CA PHE A 142 4.73 5.66 7.77
C PHE A 142 3.89 6.57 6.88
N GLU A 143 4.38 7.75 6.55
CA GLU A 143 3.74 8.69 5.64
C GLU A 143 4.70 9.00 4.49
N LEU A 144 4.17 9.05 3.27
CA LEU A 144 4.94 9.35 2.07
C LEU A 144 4.17 10.29 1.14
N THR A 145 4.94 11.15 0.47
CA THR A 145 4.48 11.95 -0.66
C THR A 145 5.19 11.45 -1.90
N VAL A 146 4.44 11.16 -2.96
CA VAL A 146 5.01 10.69 -4.21
C VAL A 146 5.31 11.90 -5.07
N VAL A 147 6.59 12.06 -5.42
CA VAL A 147 7.06 13.18 -6.25
C VAL A 147 7.09 12.81 -7.73
N ALA A 148 7.42 11.56 -8.03
CA ALA A 148 7.49 11.05 -9.40
C ALA A 148 7.30 9.53 -9.42
N VAL A 149 6.79 9.03 -10.54
CA VAL A 149 6.73 7.61 -10.88
C VAL A 149 7.24 7.45 -12.30
N ASP A 150 8.26 6.61 -12.49
CA ASP A 150 8.81 6.28 -13.79
C ASP A 150 8.71 4.77 -14.03
N SER A 151 7.89 4.38 -15.01
CA SER A 151 7.68 2.98 -15.42
C SER A 151 8.59 2.54 -16.56
N ALA A 152 9.32 3.47 -17.21
CA ALA A 152 10.26 3.21 -18.29
C ALA A 152 11.73 3.20 -17.83
N ALA A 153 11.99 3.56 -16.57
CA ALA A 153 13.32 3.58 -15.99
C ALA A 153 14.05 2.23 -16.15
N THR A 154 15.18 2.25 -16.86
CA THR A 154 16.15 1.16 -16.85
C THR A 154 17.19 1.47 -15.78
N PHE A 155 17.31 0.60 -14.78
CA PHE A 155 18.31 0.75 -13.72
C PHE A 155 19.61 0.05 -14.11
N ASP A 156 20.73 0.77 -14.05
CA ASP A 156 22.05 0.18 -14.25
C ASP A 156 22.28 -0.96 -13.23
N PRO A 157 22.62 -2.18 -13.66
CA PRO A 157 22.97 -3.29 -12.78
C PRO A 157 24.06 -2.97 -11.75
N ALA A 158 24.97 -2.03 -12.06
CA ALA A 158 26.03 -1.58 -11.16
C ALA A 158 25.50 -0.91 -9.88
N ILE A 159 24.30 -0.31 -9.92
CA ILE A 159 23.67 0.30 -8.74
C ILE A 159 23.31 -0.75 -7.67
N TRP A 160 23.09 -2.00 -8.08
CA TRP A 160 22.69 -3.10 -7.18
C TRP A 160 23.87 -3.93 -6.68
N ARG A 161 25.07 -3.72 -7.23
CA ARG A 161 26.28 -4.40 -6.76
C ARG A 161 26.85 -3.57 -5.61
N GLY A 162 26.52 -3.95 -4.37
CA GLY A 162 27.06 -3.30 -3.18
C GLY A 162 28.59 -3.16 -3.27
N ARG A 163 29.13 -2.03 -2.80
CA ARG A 163 30.57 -1.89 -2.58
C ARG A 163 31.00 -3.00 -1.63
N ARG A 164 31.80 -3.93 -2.14
CA ARG A 164 32.49 -4.95 -1.33
C ARG A 164 33.51 -4.31 -0.41
#